data_AF-A0A1F5Y0D2-F1
#
_entry.id   AF-A0A1F5Y0D2-F1
#
_cell.length_a   1.000
_cell.length_b   1.000
_cell.length_c   1.000
_cell.angle_alpha   90.00
_cell.angle_beta   90.00
_cell.angle_gamma   90.00
#
_symmetry.space_group_name_H-M   'P 1'
#
loop_
_entity.id
_entity.type
_entity.pdbx_description
1 polymer ?
#
loop_
_entity_poly.entity_id
_entity_poly.type
_entity_poly.pdbx_seq_one_letter_code
_entity_poly.pdbx_strand_id
1 'polypeptide(L)'
;METAFIFKKDGEYLGSFAKNDDLSRNYLMKTYIKDSPVILRHDGEFLVQESVLPNDPSYFWAVIENLRAQGFRAYVFEGKRAELAMLLSNSALEKEEKIEFFSSLLSVPAAELDALKDGVNSDLADLT
;
A
#
# COMPACT_ATOMS: atom_id res chain seq x y z
N MET A 1 3.61 7.80 -9.60
CA MET A 1 3.55 8.11 -8.16
C MET A 1 3.17 6.83 -7.46
N GLU A 2 4.04 6.31 -6.59
CA GLU A 2 3.76 5.11 -5.80
C GLU A 2 2.84 5.43 -4.62
N THR A 3 1.81 4.60 -4.42
CA THR A 3 0.87 4.70 -3.32
C THR A 3 0.75 3.34 -2.63
N ALA A 4 0.89 3.35 -1.30
CA ALA A 4 0.69 2.18 -0.46
C ALA A 4 -0.75 2.13 0.05
N PHE A 5 -1.34 0.94 0.07
CA PHE A 5 -2.67 0.64 0.59
C PHE A 5 -2.55 -0.41 1.69
N ILE A 6 -3.03 -0.07 2.88
CA ILE A 6 -2.77 -0.82 4.10
C ILE A 6 -4.04 -1.50 4.59
N PHE A 7 -3.92 -2.80 4.85
CA PHE A 7 -4.99 -3.64 5.38
C PHE A 7 -4.50 -4.36 6.64
N LYS A 8 -5.41 -4.56 7.60
CA LYS A 8 -5.20 -5.52 8.69
C LYS A 8 -5.21 -6.95 8.15
N LYS A 9 -4.75 -7.89 8.98
CA LYS A 9 -4.74 -9.33 8.66
C LYS A 9 -6.15 -9.90 8.39
N ASP A 10 -7.18 -9.32 9.00
CA ASP A 10 -8.59 -9.67 8.81
C ASP A 10 -9.24 -9.00 7.58
N GLY A 11 -8.45 -8.31 6.75
CA GLY A 11 -8.94 -7.66 5.53
C GLY A 11 -9.54 -6.27 5.73
N GLU A 12 -9.58 -5.73 6.95
CA GLU A 12 -10.03 -4.35 7.16
C GLU A 12 -9.06 -3.36 6.50
N TYR A 13 -9.57 -2.54 5.59
CA TYR A 13 -8.82 -1.45 4.97
C TYR A 13 -8.64 -0.29 5.96
N LEU A 14 -7.40 0.14 6.16
CA LEU A 14 -7.06 1.21 7.10
C LEU A 14 -6.80 2.56 6.43
N GLY A 15 -6.46 2.55 5.14
CA GLY A 15 -6.18 3.74 4.37
C GLY A 15 -4.96 3.59 3.47
N SER A 16 -4.60 4.68 2.82
CA SER A 16 -3.47 4.76 1.90
C SER A 16 -2.60 5.98 2.17
N PHE A 17 -1.38 5.94 1.64
CA PHE A 17 -0.46 7.07 1.62
C PHE A 17 0.47 6.98 0.40
N ALA A 18 0.77 8.12 -0.20
CA ALA A 18 1.69 8.24 -1.32
C ALA A 18 3.14 8.41 -0.84
N LYS A 19 4.11 8.03 -1.67
CA LYS A 19 5.55 8.15 -1.38
C LYS A 19 6.01 9.57 -1.05
N ASN A 20 5.33 10.54 -1.62
CA ASN A 20 5.58 11.97 -1.52
C ASN A 20 4.66 12.68 -0.53
N ASP A 21 3.83 11.94 0.21
CA ASP A 21 3.08 12.50 1.33
C ASP A 21 4.00 12.80 2.52
N ASP A 22 3.61 13.78 3.34
CA ASP A 22 4.23 13.97 4.65
C ASP A 22 3.76 12.86 5.61
N LEU A 23 4.45 11.72 5.53
CA LEU A 23 4.17 10.54 6.34
C LEU A 23 4.32 10.80 7.85
N SER A 24 5.09 11.81 8.26
CA SER A 24 5.20 12.20 9.68
C SER A 24 3.87 12.70 10.25
N ARG A 25 2.96 13.16 9.38
CA ARG A 25 1.63 13.65 9.75
C ARG A 25 0.51 12.65 9.53
N ASN A 26 0.78 11.56 8.80
CA ASN A 26 -0.22 10.56 8.45
C ASN A 26 -0.73 9.81 9.70
N TYR A 27 -2.05 9.61 9.80
CA TYR A 27 -2.67 8.98 10.95
C TYR A 27 -2.26 7.51 11.11
N LEU A 28 -2.13 6.76 10.01
CA LEU A 28 -1.69 5.36 10.06
C LEU A 28 -0.29 5.24 10.64
N MET A 29 0.59 6.15 10.21
CA MET A 29 1.96 6.24 10.71
C MET A 29 2.00 6.47 12.22
N LYS A 30 1.30 7.48 12.70
CA LYS A 30 1.27 7.81 14.14
C LYS A 30 0.64 6.70 14.99
N THR A 31 -0.30 5.95 14.42
CA THR A 31 -1.05 4.93 15.14
C THR A 31 -0.29 3.61 15.25
N TYR A 32 0.37 3.19 14.17
CA TYR A 32 0.91 1.82 14.04
C TYR A 32 2.44 1.75 13.97
N ILE A 33 3.13 2.86 13.72
CA ILE A 33 4.60 2.90 13.71
C ILE A 33 5.04 3.82 14.85
N LYS A 34 5.35 3.18 15.99
CA LYS A 34 5.72 3.87 17.24
C LYS A 34 7.19 4.33 17.24
N ASP A 35 8.05 3.53 16.61
CA ASP A 35 9.49 3.78 16.52
C ASP A 35 9.88 4.10 15.07
N SER A 36 11.01 4.75 14.88
CA SER A 36 11.53 5.00 13.53
C SER A 36 11.67 3.69 12.75
N PRO A 37 11.15 3.60 11.51
CA PRO A 37 11.24 2.39 10.71
C PRO A 37 12.72 2.08 10.43
N VAL A 38 13.04 0.80 10.37
CA VAL A 38 14.42 0.33 10.17
C VAL A 38 14.56 -0.34 8.80
N ILE A 39 15.72 -0.18 8.18
CA ILE A 39 16.14 -0.97 7.01
C ILE A 39 17.34 -1.84 7.38
N LEU A 40 17.50 -2.93 6.64
CA LEU A 40 18.67 -3.80 6.74
C LEU A 40 19.68 -3.37 5.68
N ARG A 41 20.88 -2.95 6.11
CA ARG A 41 21.98 -2.56 5.23
C ARG A 41 23.15 -3.51 5.44
N HIS A 42 23.85 -3.82 4.36
CA HIS A 42 25.15 -4.49 4.46
C HIS A 42 26.23 -3.48 4.84
N ASP A 43 27.03 -3.83 5.85
CA ASP A 43 28.25 -3.13 6.24
C ASP A 43 29.40 -4.14 6.29
N GLY A 44 30.16 -4.22 5.19
CA GLY A 44 31.10 -5.32 4.95
C GLY A 44 30.39 -6.66 4.88
N GLU A 45 30.77 -7.59 5.77
CA GLU A 45 30.18 -8.93 5.88
C GLU A 45 28.95 -8.97 6.80
N PHE A 46 28.63 -7.87 7.49
CA PHE A 46 27.55 -7.83 8.49
C PHE A 46 26.27 -7.22 7.92
N LEU A 47 25.12 -7.68 8.43
CA LEU A 47 23.83 -7.07 8.20
C LEU A 47 23.46 -6.24 9.42
N VAL A 48 23.35 -4.92 9.25
CA VAL A 48 23.04 -3.96 10.32
C VAL A 48 21.67 -3.34 10.11
N GLN A 49 20.95 -3.13 11.22
CA GLN A 49 19.70 -2.37 11.24
C GLN A 49 20.02 -0.88 11.37
N GLU A 50 19.50 -0.09 10.44
CA GLU A 50 19.64 1.36 10.43
C GLU A 50 18.27 2.02 10.49
N SER A 51 18.07 2.95 11.44
CA SER A 51 16.83 3.74 11.53
C SER A 51 16.77 4.74 10.39
N VAL A 52 15.64 4.77 9.69
CA VAL A 52 15.40 5.66 8.55
C VAL A 52 14.60 6.87 8.99
N LEU A 53 15.09 8.06 8.64
CA LEU A 53 14.44 9.33 8.98
C LEU A 53 13.43 9.75 7.89
N PRO A 54 12.39 10.55 8.23
CA PRO A 54 11.34 10.94 7.28
C PRO A 54 11.80 11.65 6.00
N ASN A 55 12.96 12.30 6.03
CA ASN A 55 13.56 12.98 4.88
C ASN A 55 14.42 12.06 3.98
N ASP A 56 14.59 10.79 4.36
CA ASP A 56 15.35 9.82 3.58
C ASP A 56 14.50 9.27 2.42
N PRO A 57 15.04 9.16 1.19
CA PRO A 57 14.33 8.58 0.04
C PRO A 57 13.80 7.16 0.27
N SER A 58 14.39 6.42 1.20
CA SER A 58 14.05 5.04 1.57
C SER A 58 12.94 4.96 2.61
N TYR A 59 12.55 6.08 3.22
CA TYR A 59 11.60 6.10 4.35
C TYR A 59 10.26 5.46 4.01
N PHE A 60 9.71 5.75 2.83
CA PHE A 60 8.47 5.13 2.35
C PHE A 60 8.55 3.60 2.34
N TRP A 61 9.64 3.03 1.82
CA TRP A 61 9.84 1.59 1.77
C TRP A 61 10.09 0.99 3.15
N ALA A 62 10.86 1.68 3.99
CA ALA A 62 11.11 1.28 5.38
C ALA A 62 9.79 1.17 6.18
N VAL A 63 8.88 2.12 5.97
CA VAL A 63 7.53 2.11 6.55
C VAL A 63 6.74 0.88 6.09
N ILE A 64 6.72 0.60 4.79
CA ILE A 64 5.98 -0.55 4.21
C ILE A 64 6.49 -1.87 4.79
N GLU A 65 7.80 -2.06 4.82
CA GLU A 65 8.42 -3.27 5.37
C GLU A 65 8.14 -3.41 6.87
N ASN A 66 8.17 -2.32 7.62
CA ASN A 66 7.82 -2.35 9.04
C ASN A 66 6.35 -2.76 9.26
N LEU A 67 5.41 -2.22 8.48
CA LEU A 67 4.00 -2.63 8.53
C LEU A 67 3.84 -4.12 8.18
N ARG A 68 4.54 -4.61 7.15
CA ARG A 68 4.52 -6.05 6.79
C ARG A 68 5.06 -6.92 7.93
N ALA A 69 6.16 -6.52 8.57
CA ALA A 69 6.74 -7.23 9.72
C ALA A 69 5.78 -7.28 10.93
N GLN A 70 4.94 -6.26 11.10
CA GLN A 70 3.89 -6.23 12.12
C GLN A 70 2.62 -7.03 11.74
N GLY A 71 2.59 -7.65 10.56
CA GLY A 71 1.50 -8.51 10.11
C GLY A 71 0.39 -7.79 9.32
N PHE A 72 0.60 -6.54 8.93
CA PHE A 72 -0.29 -5.84 7.99
C PHE A 72 -0.04 -6.32 6.56
N ARG A 73 -1.09 -6.24 5.73
CA ARG A 73 -0.98 -6.44 4.28
C ARG A 73 -0.84 -5.07 3.64
N ALA A 74 0.35 -4.80 3.09
CA ALA A 74 0.66 -3.53 2.42
C ALA A 74 0.91 -3.78 0.92
N TYR A 75 0.02 -3.25 0.09
CA TYR A 75 0.13 -3.30 -1.37
C TYR A 75 0.61 -1.95 -1.89
N VAL A 76 1.60 -1.95 -2.79
CA VAL A 76 2.16 -0.74 -3.37
C VAL A 76 1.90 -0.76 -4.86
N PHE A 77 1.24 0.27 -5.37
CA PHE A 77 0.94 0.41 -6.78
C PHE A 77 1.40 1.75 -7.31
N GLU A 78 1.60 1.83 -8.62
CA GLU A 78 1.92 3.06 -9.33
C GLU A 78 1.06 3.19 -10.59
N GLY A 79 0.94 4.43 -11.07
CA GLY A 79 0.23 4.75 -12.31
C GLY A 79 -1.21 4.24 -12.31
N LYS A 80 -1.63 3.61 -13.42
CA LYS A 80 -2.99 3.08 -13.60
C LYS A 80 -3.40 2.06 -12.53
N ARG A 81 -2.47 1.25 -12.01
CA ARG A 81 -2.77 0.32 -10.92
C ARG A 81 -3.12 1.06 -9.62
N ALA A 82 -2.45 2.18 -9.35
CA ALA A 82 -2.77 2.99 -8.18
C ALA A 82 -4.16 3.63 -8.30
N GLU A 83 -4.55 4.09 -9.50
CA GLU A 83 -5.89 4.62 -9.76
C GLU A 83 -6.98 3.56 -9.52
N LEU A 84 -6.78 2.35 -10.06
CA LEU A 84 -7.66 1.20 -9.84
C LEU A 84 -7.79 0.82 -8.36
N ALA A 85 -6.66 0.68 -7.67
CA ALA A 85 -6.64 0.37 -6.25
C ALA A 85 -7.40 1.42 -5.43
N MET A 86 -7.34 2.69 -5.83
CA MET A 86 -8.04 3.77 -5.16
C MET A 86 -9.56 3.69 -5.34
N LEU A 87 -10.03 3.36 -6.55
CA LEU A 87 -11.46 3.07 -6.80
C LEU A 87 -11.93 1.89 -5.94
N LEU A 88 -11.19 0.77 -5.98
CA LEU A 88 -11.50 -0.44 -5.23
C LEU A 88 -11.49 -0.21 -3.72
N SER A 89 -10.58 0.62 -3.20
CA SER A 89 -10.51 0.92 -1.77
C SER A 89 -11.78 1.61 -1.24
N ASN A 90 -12.39 2.46 -2.06
CA ASN A 90 -13.61 3.22 -1.74
C ASN A 90 -14.90 2.49 -2.10
N SER A 91 -14.82 1.34 -2.77
CA SER A 91 -15.99 0.52 -3.13
C SER A 91 -16.68 -0.09 -1.92
N ALA A 92 -17.93 -0.53 -2.11
CA ALA A 92 -18.69 -1.28 -1.11
C ALA A 92 -18.37 -2.79 -1.10
N LEU A 93 -17.29 -3.23 -1.76
CA LEU A 93 -16.87 -4.63 -1.76
C LEU A 93 -16.57 -5.15 -0.35
N GLU A 94 -16.84 -6.44 -0.15
CA GLU A 94 -16.54 -7.12 1.11
C GLU A 94 -15.02 -7.19 1.34
N LYS A 95 -14.62 -7.36 2.61
CA LYS A 95 -13.20 -7.32 3.01
C LYS A 95 -12.36 -8.35 2.25
N GLU A 96 -12.87 -9.57 2.15
CA GLU A 96 -12.22 -10.69 1.47
C GLU A 96 -12.06 -10.43 -0.02
N GLU A 97 -13.10 -9.93 -0.67
CA GLU A 97 -13.09 -9.58 -2.10
C GLU A 97 -12.06 -8.48 -2.38
N LYS A 98 -12.03 -7.43 -1.55
CA LYS A 98 -11.03 -6.36 -1.69
C LYS A 98 -9.61 -6.90 -1.65
N ILE A 99 -9.30 -7.77 -0.70
CA ILE A 99 -7.99 -8.40 -0.58
C ILE A 99 -7.64 -9.23 -1.82
N GLU A 100 -8.59 -10.00 -2.33
CA GLU A 100 -8.39 -10.85 -3.52
C GLU A 100 -8.13 -9.99 -4.77
N PHE A 101 -8.91 -8.92 -4.96
CA PHE A 101 -8.70 -7.97 -6.04
C PHE A 101 -7.33 -7.29 -5.95
N PHE A 102 -6.94 -6.82 -4.77
CA PHE A 102 -5.63 -6.20 -4.56
C PHE A 102 -4.48 -7.18 -4.82
N SER A 103 -4.63 -8.44 -4.42
CA SER A 103 -3.64 -9.48 -4.70
C SER A 103 -3.54 -9.76 -6.20
N SER A 104 -4.68 -9.85 -6.88
CA SER A 104 -4.75 -10.09 -8.33
C SER A 104 -4.15 -8.93 -9.14
N LEU A 105 -4.37 -7.69 -8.70
CA LEU A 105 -3.90 -6.47 -9.37
C LEU A 105 -2.37 -6.41 -9.51
N LEU A 106 -1.62 -7.11 -8.63
CA LEU A 106 -0.16 -7.25 -8.73
C LEU A 106 0.27 -7.97 -10.02
N SER A 107 -0.53 -8.91 -10.49
CA SER A 107 -0.24 -9.76 -11.66
C SER A 107 -0.92 -9.31 -12.95
N VAL A 108 -1.90 -8.39 -12.91
CA VAL A 108 -2.63 -7.95 -14.11
C VAL A 108 -1.68 -7.27 -15.10
N PRO A 109 -1.61 -7.69 -16.37
CA PRO A 109 -0.79 -7.03 -17.39
C PRO A 109 -1.19 -5.57 -17.65
N ALA A 110 -0.22 -4.72 -17.98
CA ALA A 110 -0.48 -3.29 -18.20
C ALA A 110 -1.51 -3.00 -19.32
N ALA A 111 -1.56 -3.86 -20.35
CA ALA A 111 -2.50 -3.75 -21.46
C ALA A 111 -3.97 -3.97 -21.06
N GLU A 112 -4.20 -4.69 -19.96
CA GLU A 112 -5.55 -5.05 -19.48
C GLU A 112 -6.08 -4.07 -18.43
N LEU A 113 -5.24 -3.15 -17.93
CA LEU A 113 -5.62 -2.23 -16.85
C LEU A 113 -6.74 -1.26 -17.26
N ASP A 114 -6.78 -0.81 -18.51
CA ASP A 114 -7.85 0.09 -18.97
C ASP A 114 -9.20 -0.62 -19.03
N ALA A 115 -9.23 -1.84 -19.61
CA ALA A 115 -10.43 -2.66 -19.65
C ALA A 115 -10.93 -3.02 -18.24
N LEU A 116 -10.00 -3.35 -17.33
CA LEU A 116 -10.33 -3.61 -15.93
C LEU A 116 -10.91 -2.36 -15.24
N LYS A 117 -10.38 -1.17 -15.52
CA LYS A 117 -10.87 0.09 -14.96
C LYS A 117 -12.27 0.42 -15.44
N ASP A 118 -12.54 0.20 -16.72
CA ASP A 118 -13.87 0.43 -17.28
C ASP A 118 -14.89 -0.55 -16.70
N GLY A 119 -14.52 -1.83 -16.56
CA GLY A 119 -15.36 -2.85 -15.90
C GLY A 119 -15.70 -2.49 -14.46
N VAL A 120 -14.69 -2.15 -13.65
CA VAL A 120 -14.90 -1.75 -12.24
C VAL A 120 -15.78 -0.51 -12.14
N ASN A 121 -15.59 0.50 -12.99
CA ASN A 121 -16.45 1.69 -12.96
C ASN A 121 -17.90 1.38 -13.34
N SER A 122 -18.12 0.48 -14.30
CA SER A 122 -19.46 0.04 -14.68
C SER A 122 -20.14 -0.68 -13.52
N ASP A 123 -19.45 -1.65 -12.91
CA ASP A 123 -19.99 -2.44 -11.79
C ASP A 123 -20.30 -1.56 -10.58
N LEU A 124 -19.46 -0.55 -10.29
CA LEU A 124 -19.70 0.38 -9.20
C LEU A 124 -20.88 1.33 -9.46
N ALA A 125 -21.13 1.72 -10.71
CA ALA A 125 -22.27 2.56 -11.06
C ALA A 125 -23.61 1.83 -10.90
N ASP A 126 -23.62 0.51 -11.10
CA ASP A 126 -24.82 -0.32 -10.95
C ASP A 126 -25.14 -0.64 -9.48
N LEU A 127 -24.19 -0.43 -8.56
CA LEU A 127 -24.32 -0.66 -7.11
C LEU A 127 -24.77 0.59 -6.32
N THR A 128 -24.84 1.76 -6.95
CA THR A 128 -25.25 3.05 -6.35
C THR A 128 -26.66 3.46 -6.72
#